data_AF-A0A2D5W8S9-F1
#
_entry.id   AF-A0A2D5W8S9-F1
#
_cell.length_a   1.000
_cell.length_b   1.000
_cell.length_c   1.000
_cell.angle_alpha   90.00
_cell.angle_beta   90.00
_cell.angle_gamma   90.00
#
_symmetry.space_group_name_H-M   'P 1'
#
loop_
_entity.id
_entity.type
_entity.pdbx_description
1 polymer ?
#
loop_
_entity_poly.entity_id
_entity_poly.type
_entity_poly.pdbx_seq_one_letter_code
_entity_poly.pdbx_strand_id
1 'polypeptide(L)'
;MIEPLLWSLAVLAFLLLLAEIFLRCWYRLTGATYVWPPHGRIRLEIDRATLPNLDPVARIEFNRDGERGPEPPRSWEHNGRVLVVGGSAAECYMLDQERTWPAVLQRELNRPQALAQRNLDHFHVGSISRSLVPCEALLRMLQAVHFRYPRLDWIVLMVGASDVVRWLQQGTPSDVQSATVSRQDIFALHATGPFGWRPRQLALRRALAAANERLRRPVLVKQNAGQTITSLRAMRADADELLTSTPDPSPMVESFATDFTSLLELAQQAAKRVLVVRQPWFAGPPGGHTPEQRAAFWNFGRGNPYLEQVDTYYDHDLVNTLFELADATQARIAAERGVQCISLQDQLPPDLSTWYDYNHLAPQGAERVGQLVAQAMMDREDGR
;
A
#
# COMPACT_ATOMS: atom_id res chain seq x y z
N MET A 1 -6.67 24.80 52.97
CA MET A 1 -5.81 24.32 51.87
C MET A 1 -6.42 23.15 51.08
N ILE A 2 -7.20 22.26 51.70
CA ILE A 2 -7.81 21.10 51.01
C ILE A 2 -8.95 21.51 50.05
N GLU A 3 -9.82 22.43 50.46
CA GLU A 3 -10.96 22.90 49.65
C GLU A 3 -10.57 23.56 48.30
N PRO A 4 -9.63 24.52 48.23
CA PRO A 4 -9.22 25.10 46.94
C PRO A 4 -8.52 24.08 46.02
N LEU A 5 -7.84 23.07 46.59
CA LEU A 5 -7.23 21.99 45.82
C LEU A 5 -8.31 21.10 45.18
N LEU A 6 -9.35 20.74 45.94
CA LEU A 6 -10.48 19.96 45.43
C LEU A 6 -11.24 20.69 44.32
N TRP A 7 -11.48 21.99 44.47
CA TRP A 7 -12.07 22.81 43.40
C TRP A 7 -11.19 22.83 42.15
N SER A 8 -9.88 22.98 42.31
CA SER A 8 -8.94 22.98 41.20
C SER A 8 -8.95 21.64 40.44
N LEU A 9 -8.97 20.52 41.15
CA LEU A 9 -9.05 19.18 40.56
C LEU A 9 -10.39 18.95 39.84
N ALA A 10 -11.51 19.42 40.42
CA ALA A 10 -12.83 19.32 39.81
C ALA A 10 -12.91 20.13 38.51
N VAL A 11 -12.42 21.36 38.51
CA VAL A 11 -12.34 22.22 37.31
C VAL A 11 -11.47 21.56 36.24
N LEU A 12 -10.29 21.04 36.61
CA LEU A 12 -9.41 20.34 35.66
C LEU A 12 -10.10 19.12 35.03
N ALA A 13 -10.75 18.28 35.84
CA ALA A 13 -11.48 17.11 35.36
C ALA A 13 -12.61 17.51 34.38
N PHE A 14 -13.35 18.57 34.70
CA PHE A 14 -14.39 19.11 33.82
C PHE A 14 -13.83 19.63 32.49
N LEU A 15 -12.72 20.36 32.51
CA LEU A 15 -12.06 20.85 31.30
C LEU A 15 -11.54 19.70 30.42
N LEU A 16 -10.97 18.65 31.01
CA LEU A 16 -10.53 17.47 30.29
C LEU A 16 -11.72 16.72 29.65
N LEU A 17 -12.86 16.64 30.34
CA LEU A 17 -14.08 16.05 29.79
C LEU A 17 -14.58 16.86 28.58
N LEU A 18 -14.65 18.18 28.68
CA LEU A 18 -15.03 19.05 27.57
C LEU A 18 -14.07 18.93 26.38
N ALA A 19 -12.76 18.89 26.64
CA ALA A 19 -11.76 18.72 25.60
C ALA A 19 -11.86 17.37 24.89
N GLU A 20 -12.13 16.29 25.63
CA GLU A 20 -12.36 14.96 25.07
C GLU A 20 -13.59 14.93 24.15
N ILE A 21 -14.71 15.52 24.58
CA ILE A 21 -15.94 15.62 23.77
C ILE A 21 -15.70 16.47 22.53
N PHE A 22 -15.09 17.64 22.70
CA PHE A 22 -14.74 18.54 21.59
C PHE A 22 -13.87 17.82 20.56
N LEU A 23 -12.81 17.12 20.97
CA LEU A 23 -11.91 16.42 20.05
C LEU A 23 -12.62 15.29 19.29
N ARG A 24 -13.51 14.54 19.95
CA ARG A 24 -14.32 13.50 19.26
C ARG A 24 -15.22 14.12 18.19
N CYS A 25 -15.88 15.23 18.51
CA CYS A 25 -16.70 15.98 17.55
C CYS A 25 -15.84 16.52 16.41
N TRP A 26 -14.71 17.14 16.73
CA TRP A 26 -13.77 17.69 15.76
C TRP A 26 -13.26 16.63 14.77
N TYR A 27 -12.83 15.45 15.26
CA TYR A 27 -12.36 14.38 14.40
C TYR A 27 -13.45 13.86 13.44
N ARG A 28 -14.70 13.77 13.91
CA ARG A 28 -15.85 13.39 13.06
C ARG A 28 -16.14 14.45 12.02
N LEU A 29 -16.19 15.73 12.41
CA LEU A 29 -16.50 16.85 11.52
C LEU A 29 -15.43 17.04 10.43
N THR A 30 -14.16 16.86 10.77
CA THR A 30 -13.04 17.00 9.83
C THR A 30 -12.79 15.75 8.99
N GLY A 31 -13.48 14.64 9.26
CA GLY A 31 -13.25 13.39 8.57
C GLY A 31 -11.81 12.87 8.71
N ALA A 32 -11.12 13.18 9.81
CA ALA A 32 -9.69 12.92 10.04
C ALA A 32 -9.33 11.42 10.01
N THR A 33 -9.24 10.88 8.80
CA THR A 33 -8.95 9.49 8.48
C THR A 33 -7.69 9.45 7.62
N TYR A 34 -6.76 8.59 8.00
CA TYR A 34 -5.45 8.47 7.40
C TYR A 34 -5.06 7.00 7.34
N VAL A 35 -4.59 6.57 6.18
CA VAL A 35 -4.03 5.22 6.01
C VAL A 35 -2.83 5.04 6.94
N TRP A 36 -1.91 6.01 6.90
CA TRP A 36 -0.73 6.09 7.75
C TRP A 36 -0.80 7.27 8.72
N PRO A 37 -0.18 7.16 9.91
CA PRO A 37 -0.18 8.28 10.85
C PRO A 37 0.61 9.46 10.27
N PRO A 38 0.02 10.68 10.17
CA PRO A 38 0.73 11.86 9.71
C PRO A 38 2.01 12.11 10.48
N HIS A 39 3.08 12.48 9.76
CA HIS A 39 4.42 12.69 10.32
C HIS A 39 5.08 11.45 10.95
N GLY A 40 4.44 10.28 10.85
CA GLY A 40 4.96 9.03 11.40
C GLY A 40 6.24 8.60 10.70
N ARG A 41 7.12 7.95 11.47
CA ARG A 41 8.43 7.48 11.00
C ARG A 41 8.73 6.08 11.49
N ILE A 42 9.18 5.23 10.57
CA ILE A 42 9.59 3.87 10.86
C ILE A 42 11.02 3.69 10.35
N ARG A 43 11.87 3.07 11.18
CA ARG A 43 13.18 2.56 10.78
C ARG A 43 13.15 1.06 10.90
N LEU A 44 13.29 0.37 9.77
CA LEU A 44 13.46 -1.07 9.72
C LEU A 44 14.95 -1.37 9.71
N GLU A 45 15.43 -2.19 10.64
CA GLU A 45 16.76 -2.78 10.60
C GLU A 45 16.59 -4.16 9.96
N ILE A 46 16.91 -4.24 8.67
CA ILE A 46 16.61 -5.39 7.82
C ILE A 46 17.54 -6.55 8.18
N ASP A 47 16.98 -7.74 8.36
CA ASP A 47 17.76 -8.95 8.52
C ASP A 47 18.36 -9.38 7.17
N ARG A 48 19.60 -8.94 6.93
CA ARG A 48 20.36 -9.19 5.69
C ARG A 48 20.72 -10.66 5.48
N ALA A 49 20.68 -11.49 6.52
CA ALA A 49 20.84 -12.93 6.36
C ALA A 49 19.65 -13.53 5.58
N THR A 50 18.44 -13.02 5.86
CA THR A 50 17.21 -13.46 5.17
C THR A 50 16.97 -12.71 3.87
N LEU A 51 17.31 -11.42 3.82
CA LEU A 51 17.05 -10.54 2.67
C LEU A 51 18.36 -9.91 2.16
N PRO A 52 19.26 -10.71 1.56
CA PRO A 52 20.62 -10.30 1.18
C PRO A 52 20.67 -9.30 0.02
N ASN A 53 19.56 -9.03 -0.66
CA ASN A 53 19.45 -8.05 -1.75
C ASN A 53 18.82 -6.71 -1.32
N LEU A 54 18.40 -6.55 -0.06
CA LEU A 54 17.76 -5.32 0.46
C LEU A 54 18.69 -4.49 1.34
N ASP A 55 18.62 -3.17 1.30
CA ASP A 55 19.47 -2.34 2.16
C ASP A 55 19.36 -2.72 3.65
N PRO A 56 20.45 -2.61 4.45
CA PRO A 56 20.43 -3.00 5.86
C PRO A 56 19.47 -2.15 6.70
N VAL A 57 19.09 -0.97 6.20
CA VAL A 57 18.16 -0.07 6.86
C VAL A 57 17.18 0.47 5.82
N ALA A 58 15.89 0.39 6.14
CA ALA A 58 14.84 1.07 5.38
C ALA A 58 14.16 2.12 6.26
N ARG A 59 14.09 3.37 5.80
CA ARG A 59 13.32 4.44 6.44
C ARG A 59 12.00 4.57 5.71
N ILE A 60 10.93 4.74 6.48
CA ILE A 60 9.59 4.99 5.98
C ILE A 60 9.13 6.26 6.67
N GLU A 61 8.85 7.30 5.88
CA GLU A 61 8.37 8.57 6.39
C GLU A 61 7.01 8.90 5.77
N PHE A 62 6.08 9.31 6.62
CA PHE A 62 4.75 9.76 6.23
C PHE A 62 4.64 11.27 6.38
N ASN A 63 4.07 11.94 5.39
CA ASN A 63 3.90 13.39 5.41
C ASN A 63 2.67 13.84 6.23
N ARG A 64 2.38 15.14 6.24
CA ARG A 64 1.20 15.69 6.93
C ARG A 64 -0.15 15.14 6.45
N ASP A 65 -0.22 14.62 5.23
CA ASP A 65 -1.45 14.08 4.64
C ASP A 65 -1.61 12.57 4.92
N GLY A 66 -0.63 11.96 5.60
CA GLY A 66 -0.59 10.52 5.89
C GLY A 66 -0.25 9.68 4.67
N GLU A 67 0.48 10.26 3.71
CA GLU A 67 1.01 9.58 2.53
C GLU A 67 2.48 9.22 2.79
N ARG A 68 2.94 8.06 2.31
CA ARG A 68 4.37 7.79 2.22
C ARG A 68 4.95 8.65 1.09
N GLY A 69 5.93 9.49 1.39
CA GLY A 69 6.45 10.49 0.46
C GLY A 69 6.95 11.74 1.18
N PRO A 70 7.53 12.71 0.45
CA PRO A 70 7.97 13.97 1.04
C PRO A 70 6.77 14.81 1.54
N GLU A 71 7.05 15.92 2.22
CA GLU A 71 6.01 16.89 2.57
C GLU A 71 5.45 17.56 1.30
N PRO A 72 4.11 17.61 1.12
CA PRO A 72 3.54 18.25 -0.04
C PRO A 72 3.78 19.77 -0.01
N PRO A 73 3.84 20.43 -1.18
CA PRO A 73 4.03 21.88 -1.26
C PRO A 73 2.92 22.64 -0.55
N ARG A 74 3.17 23.91 -0.21
CA ARG A 74 2.18 24.79 0.43
C ARG A 74 1.10 25.27 -0.54
N SER A 75 1.41 25.30 -1.84
CA SER A 75 0.51 25.71 -2.93
C SER A 75 0.54 24.68 -4.06
N TRP A 76 -0.57 24.57 -4.80
CA TRP A 76 -0.73 23.68 -5.95
C TRP A 76 -0.85 24.43 -7.30
N GLU A 77 -0.59 25.73 -7.31
CA GLU A 77 -0.72 26.58 -8.51
C GLU A 77 0.24 26.13 -9.61
N HIS A 78 1.53 25.96 -9.27
CA HIS A 78 2.59 25.51 -10.16
C HIS A 78 3.14 24.11 -9.80
N ASN A 79 2.41 23.34 -8.99
CA ASN A 79 2.84 22.01 -8.56
C ASN A 79 1.86 20.93 -9.03
N GLY A 80 2.39 19.87 -9.61
CA GLY A 80 1.63 18.68 -9.97
C GLY A 80 1.45 17.75 -8.77
N ARG A 81 0.32 17.04 -8.70
CA ARG A 81 0.05 16.05 -7.65
C ARG A 81 -0.28 14.68 -8.21
N VAL A 82 0.48 13.67 -7.78
CA VAL A 82 0.28 12.26 -8.06
C VAL A 82 -0.02 11.53 -6.76
N LEU A 83 -1.04 10.69 -6.77
CA LEU A 83 -1.35 9.78 -5.68
C LEU A 83 -1.22 8.33 -6.15
N VAL A 84 -0.35 7.57 -5.51
CA VAL A 84 -0.21 6.12 -5.71
C VAL A 84 -1.16 5.38 -4.77
N VAL A 85 -1.93 4.45 -5.33
CA VAL A 85 -2.84 3.56 -4.59
C VAL A 85 -2.54 2.13 -5.00
N GLY A 86 -2.30 1.26 -4.03
CA GLY A 86 -1.99 -0.13 -4.34
C GLY A 86 -1.69 -1.01 -3.13
N GLY A 87 -1.40 -2.27 -3.43
CA GLY A 87 -1.05 -3.30 -2.45
C GLY A 87 0.39 -3.20 -1.94
N SER A 88 0.94 -4.33 -1.48
CA SER A 88 2.29 -4.42 -0.90
C SER A 88 3.41 -4.05 -1.87
N ALA A 89 3.29 -4.40 -3.15
CA ALA A 89 4.25 -4.01 -4.19
C ALA A 89 4.28 -2.49 -4.42
N ALA A 90 3.15 -1.80 -4.21
CA ALA A 90 3.06 -0.35 -4.24
C ALA A 90 3.52 0.31 -2.93
N GLU A 91 3.32 -0.35 -1.80
CA GLU A 91 3.80 0.12 -0.50
C GLU A 91 5.33 0.10 -0.41
N CYS A 92 5.99 -0.89 -1.03
CA CYS A 92 7.44 -1.10 -0.96
C CYS A 92 7.94 -1.14 0.50
N TYR A 93 7.23 -1.88 1.37
CA TYR A 93 7.41 -1.80 2.82
C TYR A 93 8.86 -2.05 3.28
N MET A 94 9.57 -2.99 2.65
CA MET A 94 10.96 -3.34 3.01
C MET A 94 12.03 -2.46 2.34
N LEU A 95 11.65 -1.47 1.52
CA LEU A 95 12.60 -0.61 0.83
C LEU A 95 12.76 0.74 1.55
N ASP A 96 13.96 1.31 1.50
CA ASP A 96 14.20 2.67 1.99
C ASP A 96 13.38 3.70 1.19
N GLN A 97 13.01 4.80 1.82
CA GLN A 97 12.13 5.85 1.32
C GLN A 97 12.44 6.23 -0.13
N GLU A 98 13.72 6.51 -0.42
CA GLU A 98 14.21 6.98 -1.73
C GLU A 98 14.33 5.88 -2.79
N ARG A 99 14.24 4.61 -2.38
CA ARG A 99 14.38 3.43 -3.26
C ARG A 99 13.06 2.75 -3.56
N THR A 100 11.95 3.34 -3.13
CA THR A 100 10.61 2.90 -3.53
C THR A 100 10.30 3.38 -4.94
N TRP A 101 9.52 2.61 -5.70
CA TRP A 101 9.18 3.04 -7.06
C TRP A 101 8.34 4.34 -7.09
N PRO A 102 7.50 4.69 -6.09
CA PRO A 102 6.86 6.02 -6.06
C PRO A 102 7.86 7.16 -5.85
N ALA A 103 8.92 6.97 -5.05
CA ALA A 103 9.96 7.98 -4.90
C ALA A 103 10.80 8.13 -6.18
N VAL A 104 11.06 7.02 -6.87
CA VAL A 104 11.70 7.02 -8.19
C VAL A 104 10.83 7.75 -9.20
N LEU A 105 9.54 7.43 -9.28
CA LEU A 105 8.56 8.14 -10.11
C LEU A 105 8.61 9.65 -9.87
N GLN A 106 8.63 10.08 -8.60
CA GLN A 106 8.76 11.49 -8.26
C GLN A 106 10.04 12.10 -8.84
N ARG A 107 11.18 11.45 -8.61
CA ARG A 107 12.48 11.94 -9.10
C ARG A 107 12.49 12.06 -10.62
N GLU A 108 11.91 11.11 -11.33
CA GLU A 108 11.82 11.13 -12.79
C GLU A 108 10.91 12.26 -13.30
N LEU A 109 9.74 12.46 -12.69
CA LEU A 109 8.81 13.54 -13.04
C LEU A 109 9.36 14.94 -12.72
N ASN A 110 10.29 15.05 -11.76
CA ASN A 110 10.94 16.29 -11.37
C ASN A 110 12.24 16.59 -12.14
N ARG A 111 12.56 15.82 -13.19
CA ARG A 111 13.67 16.20 -14.07
C ARG A 111 13.34 17.53 -14.78
N PRO A 112 14.33 18.41 -15.00
CA PRO A 112 14.09 19.74 -15.60
C PRO A 112 13.30 19.70 -16.91
N GLN A 113 13.58 18.73 -17.78
CA GLN A 113 12.86 18.57 -19.04
C GLN A 113 11.37 18.23 -18.83
N ALA A 114 11.05 17.33 -17.90
CA ALA A 114 9.68 16.89 -17.61
C ALA A 114 8.84 18.00 -16.96
N LEU A 115 9.47 18.83 -16.12
CA LEU A 115 8.88 20.01 -15.50
C LEU A 115 8.62 21.12 -16.52
N ALA A 116 9.61 21.43 -17.37
CA ALA A 116 9.50 22.45 -18.41
C ALA A 116 8.39 22.14 -19.42
N GLN A 117 8.26 20.88 -19.84
CA GLN A 117 7.18 20.42 -20.74
C GLN A 117 5.77 20.70 -20.17
N ARG A 118 5.63 20.78 -18.84
CA ARG A 118 4.33 20.93 -18.16
C ARG A 118 4.13 22.29 -17.51
N ASN A 119 5.12 23.18 -17.59
CA ASN A 119 5.13 24.46 -16.91
C ASN A 119 4.82 24.30 -15.41
N LEU A 120 5.50 23.34 -14.77
CA LEU A 120 5.40 23.06 -13.33
C LEU A 120 6.75 23.29 -12.67
N ASP A 121 6.72 23.71 -11.41
CA ASP A 121 7.91 23.85 -10.57
C ASP A 121 8.31 22.52 -9.93
N HIS A 122 7.32 21.67 -9.62
CA HIS A 122 7.54 20.40 -8.95
C HIS A 122 6.35 19.43 -9.11
N PHE A 123 6.63 18.13 -9.12
CA PHE A 123 5.67 17.05 -8.94
C PHE A 123 5.78 16.45 -7.55
N HIS A 124 4.70 16.48 -6.79
CA HIS A 124 4.58 15.72 -5.55
C HIS A 124 3.99 14.33 -5.84
N VAL A 125 4.64 13.28 -5.37
CA VAL A 125 4.12 11.91 -5.39
C VAL A 125 3.95 11.42 -3.95
N GLY A 126 2.71 11.19 -3.55
CA GLY A 126 2.36 10.54 -2.30
C GLY A 126 1.82 9.14 -2.54
N SER A 127 2.10 8.21 -1.64
CA SER A 127 1.50 6.87 -1.66
C SER A 127 0.61 6.62 -0.45
N ILE A 128 -0.60 6.14 -0.69
CA ILE A 128 -1.49 5.60 0.35
C ILE A 128 -1.54 4.07 0.29
N SER A 129 -0.58 3.42 -0.38
CA SER A 129 -0.55 1.97 -0.51
C SER A 129 -0.39 1.25 0.82
N ARG A 130 -0.88 0.01 0.87
CA ARG A 130 -0.85 -0.83 2.07
C ARG A 130 -0.77 -2.31 1.69
N SER A 131 0.00 -3.07 2.44
CA SER A 131 0.18 -4.51 2.27
C SER A 131 -1.01 -5.27 2.83
N LEU A 132 -1.20 -6.49 2.33
CA LEU A 132 -2.20 -7.45 2.82
C LEU A 132 -3.66 -6.96 2.69
N VAL A 133 -3.91 -5.97 1.82
CA VAL A 133 -5.26 -5.49 1.54
C VAL A 133 -5.66 -5.76 0.07
N PRO A 134 -6.86 -6.30 -0.18
CA PRO A 134 -7.41 -6.52 -1.53
C PRO A 134 -8.00 -5.23 -2.12
N CYS A 135 -8.46 -5.30 -3.38
CA CYS A 135 -8.99 -4.17 -4.12
C CYS A 135 -10.16 -3.46 -3.39
N GLU A 136 -11.09 -4.22 -2.81
CA GLU A 136 -12.15 -3.78 -1.90
C GLU A 136 -11.68 -2.74 -0.86
N ALA A 137 -10.57 -3.05 -0.19
CA ALA A 137 -10.04 -2.22 0.88
C ALA A 137 -9.33 -0.97 0.33
N LEU A 138 -8.69 -1.06 -0.83
CA LEU A 138 -8.11 0.09 -1.52
C LEU A 138 -9.19 1.07 -1.99
N LEU A 139 -10.34 0.58 -2.46
CA LEU A 139 -11.52 1.40 -2.73
C LEU A 139 -11.93 2.18 -1.48
N ARG A 140 -12.10 1.50 -0.34
CA ARG A 140 -12.46 2.14 0.93
C ARG A 140 -11.40 3.15 1.39
N MET A 141 -10.12 2.86 1.17
CA MET A 141 -9.03 3.79 1.45
C MET A 141 -9.18 5.07 0.65
N LEU A 142 -9.33 4.94 -0.68
CA LEU A 142 -9.48 6.09 -1.56
C LEU A 142 -10.72 6.90 -1.20
N GLN A 143 -11.88 6.25 -1.00
CA GLN A 143 -13.14 6.87 -0.55
C GLN A 143 -12.96 7.70 0.73
N ALA A 144 -12.17 7.21 1.68
CA ALA A 144 -11.99 7.86 2.96
C ALA A 144 -10.97 9.02 2.93
N VAL A 145 -10.16 9.17 1.88
CA VAL A 145 -9.07 10.16 1.87
C VAL A 145 -9.14 11.15 0.72
N HIS A 146 -9.80 10.82 -0.40
CA HIS A 146 -9.72 11.61 -1.63
C HIS A 146 -10.24 13.04 -1.47
N PHE A 147 -11.26 13.26 -0.65
CA PHE A 147 -11.85 14.58 -0.40
C PHE A 147 -10.87 15.59 0.23
N ARG A 148 -9.76 15.12 0.80
CA ARG A 148 -8.74 15.96 1.43
C ARG A 148 -7.78 16.57 0.40
N TYR A 149 -7.82 16.09 -0.83
CA TYR A 149 -6.95 16.56 -1.89
C TYR A 149 -7.67 17.65 -2.67
N PRO A 150 -7.21 18.92 -2.60
CA PRO A 150 -7.85 20.01 -3.35
C PRO A 150 -7.71 19.81 -4.86
N ARG A 151 -6.70 19.05 -5.29
CA ARG A 151 -6.39 18.72 -6.67
C ARG A 151 -5.58 17.43 -6.72
N LEU A 152 -5.94 16.53 -7.62
CA LEU A 152 -5.10 15.41 -8.05
C LEU A 152 -4.97 15.49 -9.58
N ASP A 153 -3.75 15.62 -10.07
CA ASP A 153 -3.50 15.55 -11.52
C ASP A 153 -3.49 14.08 -11.97
N TRP A 154 -2.93 13.20 -11.13
CA TRP A 154 -2.86 11.76 -11.41
C TRP A 154 -3.21 10.91 -10.19
N ILE A 155 -3.95 9.83 -10.45
CA ILE A 155 -3.95 8.64 -9.59
C ILE A 155 -3.28 7.50 -10.36
N VAL A 156 -2.33 6.82 -9.70
CA VAL A 156 -1.66 5.63 -10.24
C VAL A 156 -2.11 4.42 -9.41
N LEU A 157 -2.72 3.44 -10.08
CA LEU A 157 -3.24 2.22 -9.47
C LEU A 157 -2.31 1.04 -9.76
N MET A 158 -1.92 0.28 -8.73
CA MET A 158 -1.22 -1.01 -8.87
C MET A 158 -1.85 -2.01 -7.89
N VAL A 159 -2.75 -2.85 -8.40
CA VAL A 159 -3.65 -3.73 -7.61
C VAL A 159 -3.78 -5.11 -8.27
N GLY A 160 -4.38 -6.09 -7.58
CA GLY A 160 -4.74 -7.41 -8.13
C GLY A 160 -4.08 -8.59 -7.43
N ALA A 161 -2.78 -8.52 -7.11
CA ALA A 161 -2.09 -9.66 -6.49
C ALA A 161 -2.66 -10.05 -5.11
N SER A 162 -3.03 -9.06 -4.29
CA SER A 162 -3.63 -9.31 -2.97
C SER A 162 -4.96 -10.06 -3.05
N ASP A 163 -5.75 -9.84 -4.10
CA ASP A 163 -7.06 -10.48 -4.29
C ASP A 163 -6.88 -11.98 -4.56
N VAL A 164 -5.93 -12.33 -5.45
CA VAL A 164 -5.54 -13.73 -5.70
C VAL A 164 -4.96 -14.36 -4.43
N VAL A 165 -4.00 -13.70 -3.76
CA VAL A 165 -3.39 -14.23 -2.52
C VAL A 165 -4.45 -14.48 -1.46
N ARG A 166 -5.38 -13.54 -1.26
CA ARG A 166 -6.46 -13.68 -0.27
C ARG A 166 -7.37 -14.87 -0.57
N TRP A 167 -7.76 -15.04 -1.83
CA TRP A 167 -8.60 -16.16 -2.24
C TRP A 167 -7.92 -17.52 -2.02
N LEU A 168 -6.62 -17.62 -2.33
CA LEU A 168 -5.80 -18.80 -2.04
C LEU A 168 -5.71 -19.06 -0.52
N GLN A 169 -5.46 -18.02 0.28
CA GLN A 169 -5.39 -18.14 1.74
C GLN A 169 -6.70 -18.64 2.35
N GLN A 170 -7.85 -18.34 1.74
CA GLN A 170 -9.16 -18.81 2.17
C GLN A 170 -9.49 -20.24 1.70
N GLY A 171 -8.58 -20.87 0.95
CA GLY A 171 -8.81 -22.21 0.40
C GLY A 171 -9.76 -22.23 -0.78
N THR A 172 -9.70 -21.19 -1.63
CA THR A 172 -10.42 -21.11 -2.91
C THR A 172 -11.94 -21.29 -2.78
N PRO A 173 -12.63 -20.47 -1.96
CA PRO A 173 -14.08 -20.56 -1.79
C PRO A 173 -14.81 -20.27 -3.10
N SER A 174 -15.92 -20.98 -3.31
CA SER A 174 -16.83 -20.75 -4.44
C SER A 174 -17.74 -19.52 -4.22
N ASP A 175 -17.96 -19.13 -2.97
CA ASP A 175 -18.64 -17.89 -2.58
C ASP A 175 -17.60 -16.89 -2.05
N VAL A 176 -17.18 -15.97 -2.91
CA VAL A 176 -16.26 -14.89 -2.53
C VAL A 176 -17.10 -13.75 -1.96
N GLN A 177 -17.40 -13.86 -0.68
CA GLN A 177 -17.95 -12.72 0.05
C GLN A 177 -16.83 -11.69 0.23
N SER A 178 -17.13 -10.41 -0.04
CA SER A 178 -16.27 -9.29 0.35
C SER A 178 -16.19 -9.24 1.88
N ALA A 179 -15.32 -10.07 2.46
CA ALA A 179 -15.09 -10.09 3.88
C ALA A 179 -14.58 -8.70 4.26
N THR A 180 -15.42 -7.94 4.95
CA THR A 180 -15.18 -6.52 5.22
C THR A 180 -13.88 -6.39 6.00
N VAL A 181 -12.82 -5.93 5.32
CA VAL A 181 -11.55 -5.65 5.99
C VAL A 181 -11.83 -4.59 7.06
N SER A 182 -11.40 -4.85 8.30
CA SER A 182 -11.77 -3.98 9.41
C SER A 182 -11.13 -2.60 9.21
N ARG A 183 -11.83 -1.54 9.65
CA ARG A 183 -11.29 -0.17 9.52
C ARG A 183 -9.93 0.00 10.20
N GLN A 184 -9.66 -0.78 11.24
CA GLN A 184 -8.39 -0.73 11.98
C GLN A 184 -7.24 -1.37 11.18
N ASP A 185 -7.56 -2.34 10.32
CA ASP A 185 -6.60 -2.99 9.44
C ASP A 185 -6.27 -2.15 8.20
N ILE A 186 -7.07 -1.11 7.91
CA ILE A 186 -6.92 -0.22 6.76
C ILE A 186 -6.35 1.15 7.16
N PHE A 187 -6.83 1.70 8.28
CA PHE A 187 -6.51 3.05 8.71
C PHE A 187 -5.78 3.03 10.04
N ALA A 188 -4.56 3.57 10.06
CA ALA A 188 -3.85 3.85 11.30
C ALA A 188 -4.64 4.84 12.19
N LEU A 189 -5.39 5.76 11.56
CA LEU A 189 -6.21 6.75 12.24
C LEU A 189 -7.55 6.89 11.50
N HIS A 190 -8.69 6.82 12.19
CA HIS A 190 -9.99 7.05 11.56
C HIS A 190 -10.88 8.01 12.35
N ALA A 191 -11.63 8.86 11.65
CA ALA A 191 -12.42 9.95 12.23
C ALA A 191 -13.38 9.55 13.37
N THR A 192 -13.82 8.30 13.37
CA THR A 192 -14.82 7.78 14.32
C THR A 192 -14.24 7.05 15.53
N GLY A 193 -12.92 6.79 15.60
CA GLY A 193 -12.38 6.09 16.76
C GLY A 193 -11.15 5.20 16.53
N PRO A 194 -11.00 4.12 17.33
CA PRO A 194 -11.95 3.59 18.34
C PRO A 194 -11.99 4.45 19.62
N PHE A 195 -12.85 5.47 19.66
CA PHE A 195 -12.93 6.38 20.80
C PHE A 195 -13.76 5.76 21.93
N GLY A 196 -13.29 5.92 23.16
CA GLY A 196 -13.86 5.30 24.35
C GLY A 196 -13.25 5.88 25.61
N TRP A 197 -13.77 5.52 26.78
CA TRP A 197 -13.34 6.10 28.05
C TRP A 197 -12.13 5.38 28.67
N ARG A 198 -11.64 4.32 28.03
CA ARG A 198 -10.39 3.67 28.43
C ARG A 198 -9.22 4.59 28.05
N PRO A 199 -8.13 4.66 28.84
CA PRO A 199 -7.01 5.55 28.55
C PRO A 199 -6.41 5.43 27.14
N ARG A 200 -6.42 4.21 26.55
CA ARG A 200 -5.94 3.96 25.18
C ARG A 200 -6.90 4.42 24.07
N GLN A 201 -8.15 4.72 24.42
CA GLN A 201 -9.23 5.07 23.50
C GLN A 201 -9.65 6.55 23.61
N LEU A 202 -8.97 7.36 24.42
CA LEU A 202 -9.25 8.78 24.55
C LEU A 202 -8.84 9.56 23.29
N ALA A 203 -9.68 10.48 22.84
CA ALA A 203 -9.37 11.44 21.78
C ALA A 203 -8.26 12.41 22.20
N LEU A 204 -8.18 12.78 23.48
CA LEU A 204 -7.07 13.54 24.06
C LEU A 204 -5.73 12.83 23.86
N ARG A 205 -5.66 11.52 24.15
CA ARG A 205 -4.45 10.73 23.93
C ARG A 205 -4.06 10.73 22.45
N ARG A 206 -5.03 10.61 21.55
CA ARG A 206 -4.78 10.68 20.10
C ARG A 206 -4.24 12.06 19.68
N ALA A 207 -4.82 13.14 20.18
CA ALA A 207 -4.35 14.50 19.89
C ALA A 207 -2.91 14.71 20.39
N LEU A 208 -2.60 14.23 21.60
CA LEU A 208 -1.25 14.25 22.15
C LEU A 208 -0.27 13.39 21.34
N ALA A 209 -0.69 12.21 20.88
CA ALA A 209 0.13 11.37 20.01
C ALA A 209 0.42 12.07 18.67
N ALA A 210 -0.60 12.65 18.03
CA ALA A 210 -0.42 13.42 16.79
C ALA A 210 0.48 14.66 16.98
N ALA A 211 0.35 15.37 18.11
CA ALA A 211 1.25 16.47 18.45
C ALA A 211 2.67 15.98 18.69
N ASN A 212 2.85 14.82 19.33
CA ASN A 212 4.16 14.20 19.52
C ASN A 212 4.81 13.81 18.18
N GLU A 213 4.06 13.18 17.27
CA GLU A 213 4.54 12.87 15.91
C GLU A 213 4.99 14.13 15.16
N ARG A 214 4.18 15.19 15.23
CA ARG A 214 4.50 16.47 14.57
C ARG A 214 5.70 17.19 15.18
N LEU A 215 5.79 17.27 16.51
CA LEU A 215 6.74 18.14 17.21
C LEU A 215 8.05 17.42 17.56
N ARG A 216 7.96 16.19 18.09
CA ARG A 216 9.13 15.41 18.53
C ARG A 216 9.63 14.46 17.46
N ARG A 217 8.79 14.13 16.47
CA ARG A 217 9.13 13.28 15.32
C ARG A 217 9.82 11.97 15.73
N PRO A 218 9.24 11.20 16.68
CA PRO A 218 9.82 9.95 17.14
C PRO A 218 9.98 8.98 15.98
N VAL A 219 10.93 8.04 16.10
CA VAL A 219 11.15 6.99 15.10
C VAL A 219 10.81 5.65 15.73
N LEU A 220 9.84 4.94 15.15
CA LEU A 220 9.56 3.56 15.50
C LEU A 220 10.64 2.66 14.90
N VAL A 221 11.51 2.10 15.72
CA VAL A 221 12.54 1.16 15.26
C VAL A 221 11.99 -0.27 15.33
N LYS A 222 12.08 -1.00 14.21
CA LYS A 222 11.79 -2.44 14.15
C LYS A 222 13.09 -3.18 13.83
N GLN A 223 13.57 -3.95 14.79
CA GLN A 223 14.77 -4.77 14.64
C GLN A 223 14.45 -6.07 13.91
N ASN A 224 15.45 -6.63 13.22
CA ASN A 224 15.35 -7.91 12.51
C ASN A 224 14.16 -7.97 11.54
N ALA A 225 13.86 -6.85 10.88
CA ALA A 225 12.77 -6.79 9.92
C ALA A 225 13.04 -7.77 8.77
N GLY A 226 12.09 -8.66 8.51
CA GLY A 226 12.24 -9.73 7.52
C GLY A 226 12.64 -11.09 8.11
N GLN A 227 13.05 -11.19 9.38
CA GLN A 227 13.44 -12.47 10.00
C GLN A 227 12.34 -13.53 9.95
N THR A 228 11.07 -13.12 10.05
CA THR A 228 9.92 -14.05 9.90
C THR A 228 9.90 -14.72 8.53
N ILE A 229 10.49 -14.12 7.48
CA ILE A 229 10.53 -14.74 6.15
C ILE A 229 11.38 -16.02 6.16
N THR A 230 12.37 -16.16 7.04
CA THR A 230 13.11 -17.42 7.18
C THR A 230 12.18 -18.57 7.57
N SER A 231 11.32 -18.37 8.57
CA SER A 231 10.38 -19.39 9.01
C SER A 231 9.29 -19.64 7.97
N LEU A 232 8.87 -18.61 7.24
CA LEU A 232 7.87 -18.76 6.16
C LEU A 232 8.42 -19.54 4.96
N ARG A 233 9.70 -19.34 4.62
CA ARG A 233 10.40 -20.13 3.57
C ARG A 233 10.56 -21.58 3.99
N ALA A 234 10.96 -21.83 5.24
CA ALA A 234 11.05 -23.18 5.79
C ALA A 234 9.67 -23.87 5.77
N MET A 235 8.63 -23.18 6.24
CA MET A 235 7.25 -23.67 6.21
C MET A 235 6.80 -24.09 4.80
N ARG A 236 7.10 -23.29 3.77
CA ARG A 236 6.80 -23.67 2.37
C ARG A 236 7.66 -24.83 1.88
N ALA A 237 8.93 -24.88 2.24
CA ALA A 237 9.84 -25.95 1.84
C ALA A 237 9.45 -27.30 2.44
N ASP A 238 8.92 -27.28 3.66
CA ASP A 238 8.46 -28.44 4.42
C ASP A 238 6.97 -28.76 4.17
N ALA A 239 6.33 -28.13 3.18
CA ALA A 239 4.93 -28.34 2.87
C ALA A 239 4.64 -29.79 2.47
N ASP A 240 3.58 -30.37 3.05
CA ASP A 240 3.13 -31.74 2.79
C ASP A 240 2.45 -31.86 1.42
N GLU A 241 1.76 -30.79 0.99
CA GLU A 241 0.97 -30.78 -0.23
C GLU A 241 1.22 -29.53 -1.08
N LEU A 242 1.42 -29.76 -2.38
CA LEU A 242 1.49 -28.71 -3.39
C LEU A 242 0.35 -28.88 -4.41
N LEU A 243 -0.64 -28.00 -4.32
CA LEU A 243 -1.81 -28.00 -5.18
C LEU A 243 -1.49 -27.40 -6.55
N THR A 244 -1.73 -28.18 -7.60
CA THR A 244 -1.52 -27.78 -9.00
C THR A 244 -2.82 -27.40 -9.73
N SER A 245 -3.94 -27.40 -9.01
CA SER A 245 -5.24 -26.96 -9.54
C SER A 245 -6.08 -26.27 -8.47
N THR A 246 -6.99 -25.40 -8.89
CA THR A 246 -8.07 -24.87 -8.06
C THR A 246 -9.42 -25.30 -8.64
N PRO A 247 -10.52 -25.15 -7.87
CA PRO A 247 -11.85 -24.98 -8.45
C PRO A 247 -11.90 -23.81 -9.44
N ASP A 248 -13.02 -23.65 -10.13
CA ASP A 248 -13.26 -22.52 -11.04
C ASP A 248 -12.95 -21.17 -10.36
N PRO A 249 -12.00 -20.38 -10.89
CA PRO A 249 -11.61 -19.09 -10.29
C PRO A 249 -12.58 -17.95 -10.62
N SER A 250 -13.62 -18.19 -11.44
CA SER A 250 -14.58 -17.16 -11.87
C SER A 250 -15.15 -16.31 -10.73
N PRO A 251 -15.57 -16.87 -9.57
CA PRO A 251 -16.07 -16.05 -8.45
C PRO A 251 -15.06 -15.02 -7.91
N MET A 252 -13.77 -15.39 -7.85
CA MET A 252 -12.70 -14.48 -7.44
C MET A 252 -12.49 -13.38 -8.48
N VAL A 253 -12.47 -13.75 -9.76
CA VAL A 253 -12.28 -12.81 -10.87
C VAL A 253 -13.45 -11.83 -10.96
N GLU A 254 -14.69 -12.28 -10.77
CA GLU A 254 -15.90 -11.45 -10.78
C GLU A 254 -15.95 -10.48 -9.59
N SER A 255 -15.61 -10.95 -8.39
CA SER A 255 -15.49 -10.10 -7.20
C SER A 255 -14.43 -9.02 -7.41
N PHE A 256 -13.24 -9.42 -7.88
CA PHE A 256 -12.16 -8.48 -8.20
C PHE A 256 -12.58 -7.48 -9.29
N ALA A 257 -13.23 -7.93 -10.36
CA ALA A 257 -13.72 -7.08 -11.44
C ALA A 257 -14.69 -6.01 -10.93
N THR A 258 -15.59 -6.39 -10.02
CA THR A 258 -16.56 -5.47 -9.39
C THR A 258 -15.83 -4.39 -8.58
N ASP A 259 -14.96 -4.80 -7.66
CA ASP A 259 -14.23 -3.87 -6.79
C ASP A 259 -13.26 -2.97 -7.59
N PHE A 260 -12.55 -3.54 -8.56
CA PHE A 260 -11.64 -2.79 -9.43
C PHE A 260 -12.38 -1.78 -10.29
N THR A 261 -13.56 -2.13 -10.81
CA THR A 261 -14.40 -1.19 -11.56
C THR A 261 -14.79 -0.01 -10.68
N SER A 262 -15.26 -0.26 -9.46
CA SER A 262 -15.62 0.81 -8.51
C SER A 262 -14.42 1.66 -8.09
N LEU A 263 -13.25 1.05 -7.86
CA LEU A 263 -12.01 1.77 -7.57
C LEU A 263 -11.61 2.68 -8.73
N LEU A 264 -11.69 2.18 -9.96
CA LEU A 264 -11.33 2.92 -11.17
C LEU A 264 -12.28 4.10 -11.41
N GLU A 265 -13.59 3.89 -11.24
CA GLU A 265 -14.60 4.95 -11.32
C GLU A 265 -14.33 6.06 -10.32
N LEU A 266 -14.06 5.71 -9.06
CA LEU A 266 -13.72 6.71 -8.04
C LEU A 266 -12.42 7.44 -8.36
N ALA A 267 -11.41 6.75 -8.86
CA ALA A 267 -10.15 7.36 -9.27
C ALA A 267 -10.37 8.38 -10.41
N GLN A 268 -11.20 8.06 -11.41
CA GLN A 268 -11.55 8.96 -12.52
C GLN A 268 -12.33 10.19 -12.04
N GLN A 269 -13.15 10.06 -10.99
CA GLN A 269 -13.85 11.18 -10.37
C GLN A 269 -12.91 12.07 -9.53
N ALA A 270 -11.88 11.47 -8.91
CA ALA A 270 -11.01 12.15 -7.96
C ALA A 270 -9.79 12.83 -8.61
N ALA A 271 -9.36 12.41 -9.80
CA ALA A 271 -8.17 12.92 -10.47
C ALA A 271 -8.41 13.24 -11.95
N LYS A 272 -7.60 14.15 -12.50
CA LYS A 272 -7.68 14.51 -13.93
C LYS A 272 -7.32 13.35 -14.85
N ARG A 273 -6.37 12.53 -14.43
CA ARG A 273 -5.89 11.36 -15.18
C ARG A 273 -5.71 10.18 -14.23
N VAL A 274 -5.93 8.99 -14.75
CA VAL A 274 -5.68 7.73 -14.05
C VAL A 274 -4.76 6.88 -14.90
N LEU A 275 -3.76 6.28 -14.26
CA LEU A 275 -2.89 5.27 -14.85
C LEU A 275 -3.06 3.96 -14.09
N VAL A 276 -3.44 2.91 -14.79
CA VAL A 276 -3.40 1.54 -14.28
C VAL A 276 -2.05 0.94 -14.64
N VAL A 277 -1.27 0.59 -13.62
CA VAL A 277 -0.06 -0.21 -13.77
C VAL A 277 -0.44 -1.63 -13.39
N ARG A 278 -0.51 -2.51 -14.39
CA ARG A 278 -0.76 -3.93 -14.16
C ARG A 278 0.35 -4.47 -13.26
N GLN A 279 -0.04 -5.11 -12.17
CA GLN A 279 0.87 -5.61 -11.14
C GLN A 279 1.81 -6.65 -11.76
N PRO A 280 3.12 -6.39 -11.83
CA PRO A 280 4.06 -7.42 -12.25
C PRO A 280 4.33 -8.38 -11.10
N TRP A 281 4.80 -9.58 -11.43
CA TRP A 281 5.28 -10.57 -10.47
C TRP A 281 6.50 -11.31 -11.02
N PHE A 282 7.14 -12.11 -10.17
CA PHE A 282 8.25 -12.97 -10.56
C PHE A 282 7.72 -14.18 -11.34
N ALA A 283 7.25 -13.97 -12.57
CA ALA A 283 6.99 -15.06 -13.50
C ALA A 283 8.34 -15.70 -13.87
N GLY A 284 8.51 -17.00 -13.63
CA GLY A 284 9.77 -17.68 -13.94
C GLY A 284 10.16 -17.58 -15.42
N PRO A 285 11.44 -17.73 -15.77
CA PRO A 285 11.84 -17.82 -17.17
C PRO A 285 11.21 -19.07 -17.84
N PRO A 286 11.22 -19.18 -19.18
CA PRO A 286 10.69 -20.33 -19.94
C PRO A 286 11.25 -21.74 -19.62
N GLY A 287 12.02 -21.93 -18.55
CA GLY A 287 12.47 -23.22 -18.01
C GLY A 287 12.14 -23.41 -16.52
N GLY A 288 11.27 -22.58 -15.96
CA GLY A 288 10.92 -22.58 -14.54
C GLY A 288 11.96 -21.90 -13.66
N HIS A 289 11.65 -21.80 -12.37
CA HIS A 289 12.53 -21.18 -11.39
C HIS A 289 13.77 -22.01 -11.07
N THR A 290 14.89 -21.37 -10.74
CA THR A 290 16.07 -22.07 -10.20
C THR A 290 15.81 -22.54 -8.76
N PRO A 291 16.61 -23.48 -8.21
CA PRO A 291 16.50 -23.86 -6.80
C PRO A 291 16.66 -22.67 -5.84
N GLU A 292 17.58 -21.75 -6.15
CA GLU A 292 17.80 -20.53 -5.36
C GLU A 292 16.57 -19.62 -5.38
N GLN A 293 15.96 -19.42 -6.55
CA GLN A 293 14.72 -18.64 -6.67
C GLN A 293 13.57 -19.29 -5.90
N ARG A 294 13.38 -20.61 -6.03
CA ARG A 294 12.36 -21.35 -5.27
C ARG A 294 12.54 -21.20 -3.76
N ALA A 295 13.78 -21.25 -3.28
CA ALA A 295 14.10 -21.07 -1.86
C ALA A 295 13.79 -19.65 -1.35
N ALA A 296 13.73 -18.65 -2.24
CA ALA A 296 13.34 -17.29 -1.87
C ALA A 296 11.82 -17.13 -1.69
N PHE A 297 11.02 -18.03 -2.27
CA PHE A 297 9.56 -17.96 -2.27
C PHE A 297 8.96 -18.61 -1.03
N TRP A 298 7.91 -17.96 -0.50
CA TRP A 298 7.23 -18.41 0.71
C TRP A 298 5.71 -18.20 0.65
N ASN A 299 5.22 -17.54 -0.41
CA ASN A 299 3.84 -17.11 -0.53
C ASN A 299 2.89 -18.26 -0.92
N PHE A 300 1.61 -17.94 -1.09
CA PHE A 300 0.58 -18.81 -1.70
C PHE A 300 0.27 -20.07 -0.90
N GLY A 301 0.25 -19.95 0.42
CA GLY A 301 -0.27 -20.99 1.31
C GLY A 301 -1.80 -20.97 1.37
N ARG A 302 -2.41 -22.14 1.61
CA ARG A 302 -3.81 -22.26 2.03
C ARG A 302 -3.88 -22.05 3.54
N GLY A 303 -4.24 -20.84 3.95
CA GLY A 303 -4.18 -20.37 5.33
C GLY A 303 -3.35 -19.10 5.45
N ASN A 304 -3.35 -18.48 6.63
CA ASN A 304 -2.55 -17.27 6.88
C ASN A 304 -1.24 -17.64 7.60
N PRO A 305 -0.09 -17.67 6.91
CA PRO A 305 1.15 -18.17 7.48
C PRO A 305 1.76 -17.23 8.54
N TYR A 306 1.17 -16.04 8.74
CA TYR A 306 1.51 -15.16 9.85
C TYR A 306 0.77 -15.49 11.16
N LEU A 307 -0.29 -16.30 11.09
CA LEU A 307 -1.15 -16.64 12.23
C LEU A 307 -1.13 -18.13 12.58
N GLU A 308 -0.85 -18.99 11.60
CA GLU A 308 -0.90 -20.45 11.76
C GLU A 308 0.20 -21.14 10.95
N GLN A 309 0.44 -22.41 11.29
CA GLN A 309 1.25 -23.30 10.46
C GLN A 309 0.47 -23.63 9.19
N VAL A 310 1.10 -23.47 8.03
CA VAL A 310 0.53 -23.84 6.74
C VAL A 310 1.33 -25.01 6.18
N ASP A 311 0.64 -26.09 5.83
CA ASP A 311 1.20 -27.33 5.28
C ASP A 311 0.87 -27.52 3.78
N THR A 312 -0.11 -26.75 3.28
CA THR A 312 -0.64 -26.85 1.93
C THR A 312 -0.36 -25.57 1.17
N TYR A 313 0.31 -25.66 0.02
CA TYR A 313 0.65 -24.52 -0.82
C TYR A 313 0.14 -24.72 -2.24
N TYR A 314 -0.02 -23.61 -2.96
CA TYR A 314 -0.31 -23.62 -4.39
C TYR A 314 0.99 -23.55 -5.19
N ASP A 315 1.04 -24.33 -6.27
CA ASP A 315 2.14 -24.31 -7.21
C ASP A 315 2.24 -22.96 -7.93
N HIS A 316 3.47 -22.56 -8.28
CA HIS A 316 3.71 -21.25 -8.89
C HIS A 316 3.16 -21.13 -10.31
N ASP A 317 3.09 -22.21 -11.10
CA ASP A 317 2.52 -22.17 -12.45
C ASP A 317 0.99 -21.96 -12.40
N LEU A 318 0.33 -22.61 -11.44
CA LEU A 318 -1.07 -22.34 -11.12
C LEU A 318 -1.28 -20.89 -10.70
N VAL A 319 -0.43 -20.37 -9.80
CA VAL A 319 -0.52 -18.97 -9.35
C VAL A 319 -0.28 -17.99 -10.51
N ASN A 320 0.65 -18.28 -11.42
CA ASN A 320 0.88 -17.47 -12.62
C ASN A 320 -0.39 -17.39 -13.46
N THR A 321 -1.09 -18.51 -13.65
CA THR A 321 -2.36 -18.55 -14.39
C THR A 321 -3.42 -17.66 -13.71
N LEU A 322 -3.49 -17.66 -12.38
CA LEU A 322 -4.43 -16.82 -11.64
C LEU A 322 -4.07 -15.32 -11.72
N PHE A 323 -2.78 -14.99 -11.68
CA PHE A 323 -2.32 -13.61 -11.89
C PHE A 323 -2.59 -13.14 -13.30
N GLU A 324 -2.39 -13.97 -14.32
CA GLU A 324 -2.76 -13.67 -15.70
C GLU A 324 -4.26 -13.39 -15.87
N LEU A 325 -5.12 -14.12 -15.16
CA LEU A 325 -6.57 -13.85 -15.16
C LEU A 325 -6.91 -12.48 -14.55
N ALA A 326 -6.31 -12.15 -13.39
CA ALA A 326 -6.52 -10.86 -12.75
C ALA A 326 -5.99 -9.71 -13.63
N ASP A 327 -4.81 -9.89 -14.19
CA ASP A 327 -4.13 -8.98 -15.11
C ASP A 327 -4.95 -8.71 -16.38
N ALA A 328 -5.43 -9.76 -17.05
CA ALA A 328 -6.30 -9.65 -18.22
C ALA A 328 -7.61 -8.94 -17.89
N THR A 329 -8.17 -9.21 -16.70
CA THR A 329 -9.37 -8.53 -16.20
C THR A 329 -9.13 -7.03 -16.01
N GLN A 330 -7.99 -6.62 -15.44
CA GLN A 330 -7.62 -5.20 -15.32
C GLN A 330 -7.47 -4.54 -16.69
N ALA A 331 -6.78 -5.21 -17.61
CA ALA A 331 -6.56 -4.69 -18.96
C ALA A 331 -7.89 -4.46 -19.69
N ARG A 332 -8.80 -5.43 -19.63
CA ARG A 332 -10.14 -5.34 -20.21
C ARG A 332 -10.95 -4.17 -19.63
N ILE A 333 -11.08 -4.10 -18.30
CA ILE A 333 -11.85 -3.04 -17.62
C ILE A 333 -11.26 -1.66 -17.90
N ALA A 334 -9.94 -1.52 -17.87
CA ALA A 334 -9.29 -0.25 -18.18
C ALA A 334 -9.56 0.19 -19.63
N ALA A 335 -9.51 -0.74 -20.59
CA ALA A 335 -9.83 -0.47 -21.98
C ALA A 335 -11.30 -0.05 -22.18
N GLU A 336 -12.25 -0.78 -21.58
CA GLU A 336 -13.69 -0.46 -21.60
C GLU A 336 -13.98 0.94 -21.03
N ARG A 337 -13.19 1.39 -20.06
CA ARG A 337 -13.31 2.69 -19.39
C ARG A 337 -12.48 3.80 -20.04
N GLY A 338 -11.72 3.49 -21.11
CA GLY A 338 -10.81 4.43 -21.76
C GLY A 338 -9.68 4.92 -20.84
N VAL A 339 -9.31 4.15 -19.82
CA VAL A 339 -8.23 4.51 -18.89
C VAL A 339 -6.90 4.00 -19.41
N GLN A 340 -5.85 4.82 -19.27
CA GLN A 340 -4.49 4.41 -19.62
C GLN A 340 -4.07 3.21 -18.75
N CYS A 341 -3.59 2.16 -19.40
CA CYS A 341 -3.15 0.93 -18.76
C CYS A 341 -1.82 0.48 -19.36
N ILE A 342 -0.85 0.12 -18.52
CA ILE A 342 0.46 -0.39 -18.93
C ILE A 342 0.76 -1.71 -18.27
N SER A 343 1.46 -2.59 -19.00
CA SER A 343 2.10 -3.78 -18.44
C SER A 343 3.59 -3.57 -18.31
N LEU A 344 4.13 -4.00 -17.17
CA LEU A 344 5.57 -3.97 -16.90
C LEU A 344 6.18 -5.38 -16.92
N GLN A 345 5.36 -6.43 -17.08
CA GLN A 345 5.78 -7.83 -16.89
C GLN A 345 7.02 -8.20 -17.73
N ASP A 346 7.00 -7.91 -19.03
CA ASP A 346 8.09 -8.25 -19.95
C ASP A 346 9.28 -7.29 -19.87
N GLN A 347 9.19 -6.23 -19.06
CA GLN A 347 10.21 -5.20 -18.93
C GLN A 347 11.04 -5.34 -17.64
N LEU A 348 10.70 -6.33 -16.82
CA LEU A 348 11.32 -6.61 -15.54
C LEU A 348 12.01 -7.99 -15.61
N PRO A 349 13.33 -8.06 -15.36
CA PRO A 349 14.02 -9.34 -15.29
C PRO A 349 13.42 -10.27 -14.23
N PRO A 350 13.14 -11.54 -14.54
CA PRO A 350 12.62 -12.50 -13.59
C PRO A 350 13.76 -13.08 -12.74
N ASP A 351 14.37 -12.24 -11.90
CA ASP A 351 15.49 -12.62 -11.04
C ASP A 351 15.44 -11.94 -9.66
N LEU A 352 16.31 -12.42 -8.75
CA LEU A 352 16.40 -11.91 -7.39
C LEU A 352 17.10 -10.54 -7.29
N SER A 353 17.55 -9.95 -8.39
CA SER A 353 17.97 -8.55 -8.42
C SER A 353 16.75 -7.62 -8.54
N THR A 354 15.71 -8.09 -9.23
CA THR A 354 14.44 -7.37 -9.43
C THR A 354 13.48 -7.60 -8.28
N TRP A 355 13.48 -8.80 -7.69
CA TRP A 355 12.50 -9.24 -6.69
C TRP A 355 13.20 -9.80 -5.44
N TYR A 356 12.62 -9.67 -4.25
CA TYR A 356 13.13 -10.34 -3.03
C TYR A 356 12.28 -11.53 -2.57
N ASP A 357 11.09 -11.67 -3.13
CA ASP A 357 10.24 -12.86 -3.10
C ASP A 357 9.42 -12.92 -4.40
N TYR A 358 8.26 -13.59 -4.41
CA TYR A 358 7.50 -13.78 -5.64
C TYR A 358 6.80 -12.52 -6.16
N ASN A 359 6.44 -11.58 -5.27
CA ASN A 359 5.57 -10.45 -5.62
C ASN A 359 6.17 -9.08 -5.28
N HIS A 360 7.26 -9.05 -4.51
CA HIS A 360 7.79 -7.80 -3.99
C HIS A 360 9.14 -7.43 -4.60
N LEU A 361 9.22 -6.16 -4.99
CA LEU A 361 10.36 -5.58 -5.68
C LEU A 361 11.54 -5.43 -4.72
N ALA A 362 12.69 -5.90 -5.16
CA ALA A 362 13.98 -5.44 -4.65
C ALA A 362 14.26 -4.01 -5.17
N PRO A 363 15.27 -3.30 -4.63
CA PRO A 363 15.50 -1.90 -4.98
C PRO A 363 15.72 -1.65 -6.47
N GLN A 364 16.34 -2.57 -7.21
CA GLN A 364 16.57 -2.41 -8.65
C GLN A 364 15.27 -2.57 -9.44
N GLY A 365 14.42 -3.51 -9.05
CA GLY A 365 13.08 -3.65 -9.62
C GLY A 365 12.22 -2.41 -9.37
N ALA A 366 12.27 -1.86 -8.15
CA ALA A 366 11.56 -0.63 -7.81
C ALA A 366 12.06 0.58 -8.61
N GLU A 367 13.37 0.70 -8.82
CA GLU A 367 13.96 1.70 -9.72
C GLU A 367 13.40 1.56 -11.14
N ARG A 368 13.42 0.35 -11.70
CA ARG A 368 12.94 0.11 -13.07
C ARG A 368 11.44 0.39 -13.22
N VAL A 369 10.62 -0.04 -12.25
CA VAL A 369 9.18 0.24 -12.24
C VAL A 369 8.93 1.74 -12.21
N GLY A 370 9.59 2.49 -11.31
CA GLY A 370 9.36 3.94 -11.20
C GLY A 370 9.70 4.70 -12.48
N GLN A 371 10.79 4.31 -13.16
CA GLN A 371 11.18 4.86 -14.46
C GLN A 371 10.16 4.57 -15.56
N LEU A 372 9.68 3.33 -15.66
CA LEU A 372 8.69 2.94 -16.67
C LEU A 372 7.34 3.61 -16.46
N VAL A 373 6.91 3.74 -15.20
CA VAL A 373 5.68 4.47 -14.85
C VAL A 373 5.82 5.95 -15.20
N ALA A 374 6.96 6.57 -14.91
CA ALA A 374 7.23 7.97 -15.28
C ALA A 374 7.19 8.16 -16.80
N GLN A 375 7.84 7.27 -17.56
CA GLN A 375 7.80 7.27 -19.01
C GLN A 375 6.37 7.20 -19.54
N ALA A 376 5.57 6.24 -19.05
CA ALA A 376 4.17 6.10 -19.47
C ALA A 376 3.33 7.36 -19.17
N MET A 377 3.58 8.03 -18.05
CA MET A 377 2.91 9.30 -17.74
C MET A 377 3.32 10.44 -18.69
N MET A 378 4.55 10.39 -19.22
CA MET A 378 5.07 11.40 -20.13
C MET A 378 4.65 11.21 -21.60
N ASP A 379 4.65 9.98 -22.10
CA ASP A 379 4.53 9.67 -23.54
C ASP A 379 3.18 10.04 -24.20
N ARG A 380 2.11 10.31 -23.42
CA ARG A 380 0.76 10.50 -23.96
C ARG A 380 0.24 11.95 -24.03
N GLU A 381 1.07 12.95 -23.73
CA GLU A 381 0.69 14.37 -23.93
C GLU A 381 1.07 14.92 -25.31
N ASP A 382 1.94 14.24 -26.05
CA ASP A 382 2.38 14.62 -27.39
C ASP A 382 1.38 14.23 -28.51
N GLY A 383 0.21 13.70 -28.14
CA GLY A 383 -0.82 13.21 -29.06
C GLY A 383 -2.13 14.02 -29.06
N ARG A 384 -2.05 15.35 -28.91
CA ARG A 384 -3.12 16.23 -29.39
C ARG A 384 -3.06 16.37 -30.90
#